data_AF-A0A258SP11-F1
#
_entry.id   AF-A0A258SP11-F1
#
_cell.length_a   1.000
_cell.length_b   1.000
_cell.length_c   1.000
_cell.angle_alpha   90.00
_cell.angle_beta   90.00
_cell.angle_gamma   90.00
#
_symmetry.space_group_name_H-M   'P 1'
#
loop_
_entity.id
_entity.type
_entity.pdbx_description
1 polymer ?
#
loop_
_entity_poly.entity_id
_entity_poly.type
_entity_poly.pdbx_seq_one_letter_code
_entity_poly.pdbx_strand_id
1 'polypeptide(L)'
;MVGSGAALLGAHLLPDLANAQPAKSASRPAVSVAPERPPAGYNILFILVDQEHYFEKWPFPVPAREWLKANGIYQGKWHLSYNLDKAKHADEAPMAEYRKTMESYGFQDFFGFGDITDTTLGGYDYDATTSAFVERWMRTKGLKLKESGTPWYLAVNFVNPHDVMYVNSDMPGETVQGRKSAMAIARPPDDDIYAAKWDAPLPSTRSQPFDAPGRPPAHLIYQDVQDTLVGAWPDEDRRWRVLRDYYFNCIRDCDR
;
A
#
# COMPACT_ATOMS: atom_id res chain seq x y z
N MET A 1 13.33 -58.46 -17.36
CA MET A 1 12.36 -59.20 -16.53
C MET A 1 11.43 -58.17 -15.91
N VAL A 2 10.30 -57.89 -16.54
CA VAL A 2 8.97 -58.48 -16.26
C VAL A 2 8.45 -58.03 -14.91
N GLY A 3 7.39 -57.22 -14.94
CA GLY A 3 6.71 -56.67 -13.77
C GLY A 3 5.65 -57.57 -13.17
N SER A 4 4.93 -57.03 -12.19
CA SER A 4 3.58 -57.37 -11.71
C SER A 4 3.30 -56.47 -10.49
N GLY A 5 2.09 -56.02 -10.16
CA GLY A 5 0.78 -56.42 -10.67
C GLY A 5 -0.30 -55.39 -10.32
N ALA A 6 -1.40 -55.54 -11.03
CA ALA A 6 -2.63 -54.76 -10.95
C ALA A 6 -3.55 -55.23 -9.82
N ALA A 7 -4.45 -54.35 -9.38
CA ALA A 7 -5.79 -54.68 -8.92
C ALA A 7 -6.74 -53.59 -9.47
N LEU A 8 -7.41 -53.82 -10.59
CA LEU A 8 -8.73 -54.45 -10.78
C LEU A 8 -9.93 -53.69 -10.16
N LEU A 9 -10.59 -52.95 -11.06
CA LEU A 9 -12.03 -52.85 -11.34
C LEU A 9 -13.04 -52.52 -10.22
N GLY A 10 -13.72 -51.40 -10.43
CA GLY A 10 -15.13 -51.21 -10.12
C GLY A 10 -15.79 -50.42 -11.26
N ALA A 11 -16.14 -51.10 -12.35
CA ALA A 11 -16.98 -50.56 -13.42
C ALA A 11 -18.43 -50.89 -13.09
N HIS A 12 -19.30 -49.88 -13.03
CA HIS A 12 -20.68 -49.87 -13.52
C HIS A 12 -21.35 -48.57 -13.10
N LEU A 13 -21.70 -47.73 -14.08
CA LEU A 13 -22.92 -46.91 -14.20
C LEU A 13 -22.65 -45.71 -15.13
N LEU A 14 -22.67 -45.95 -16.44
CA LEU A 14 -22.98 -44.92 -17.43
C LEU A 14 -23.68 -45.58 -18.62
N PRO A 15 -25.02 -45.47 -18.76
CA PRO A 15 -25.66 -45.47 -20.06
C PRO A 15 -25.72 -44.04 -20.63
N ASP A 16 -25.72 -43.98 -21.96
CA ASP A 16 -26.10 -42.83 -22.80
C ASP A 16 -25.07 -41.71 -23.04
N LEU A 17 -23.99 -42.05 -23.76
CA LEU A 17 -23.21 -41.10 -24.57
C LEU A 17 -23.39 -41.32 -26.08
N ALA A 18 -24.60 -41.66 -26.52
CA ALA A 18 -24.88 -41.87 -27.95
C ALA A 18 -25.89 -40.86 -28.57
N ASN A 19 -26.22 -39.77 -27.87
CA ASN A 19 -27.07 -38.71 -28.46
C ASN A 19 -26.81 -37.32 -27.82
N ALA A 20 -25.58 -36.80 -27.99
CA ALA A 20 -25.34 -35.37 -27.75
C ALA A 20 -25.60 -34.61 -29.06
N GLN A 21 -26.76 -33.96 -29.16
CA GLN A 21 -26.99 -32.93 -30.17
C GLN A 21 -25.98 -31.79 -29.98
N PRO A 22 -25.45 -31.17 -31.06
CA PRO A 22 -24.55 -30.04 -30.91
C PRO A 22 -25.27 -28.92 -30.17
N ALA A 23 -24.72 -28.55 -29.01
CA ALA A 23 -25.20 -27.41 -28.23
C ALA A 23 -25.27 -26.19 -29.16
N LYS A 24 -26.43 -25.52 -29.21
CA LYS A 24 -26.56 -24.23 -29.89
C LYS A 24 -25.48 -23.32 -29.33
N SER A 25 -24.58 -22.88 -30.21
CA SER A 25 -23.58 -21.85 -29.93
C SER A 25 -24.25 -20.71 -29.17
N ALA A 26 -23.96 -20.59 -27.87
CA ALA A 26 -24.34 -19.43 -27.11
C ALA A 26 -23.61 -18.25 -27.75
N SER A 27 -24.37 -17.27 -28.26
CA SER A 27 -23.80 -16.04 -28.81
C SER A 27 -22.85 -15.45 -27.76
N ARG A 28 -21.57 -15.28 -28.12
CA ARG A 28 -20.60 -14.52 -27.30
C ARG A 28 -21.28 -13.22 -26.89
N PRO A 29 -21.27 -12.84 -25.59
CA PRO A 29 -21.73 -11.52 -25.21
C PRO A 29 -20.97 -10.51 -26.07
N ALA A 30 -21.70 -9.58 -26.66
CA ALA A 30 -21.12 -8.53 -27.49
C ALA A 30 -19.99 -7.89 -26.67
N VAL A 31 -18.81 -7.78 -27.29
CA VAL A 31 -17.67 -7.10 -26.67
C VAL A 31 -18.15 -5.69 -26.33
N SER A 32 -18.29 -5.38 -25.04
CA SER A 32 -18.69 -4.04 -24.63
C SER A 32 -17.56 -3.10 -25.02
N VAL A 33 -17.79 -2.29 -26.06
CA VAL A 33 -16.88 -1.21 -26.42
C VAL A 33 -16.94 -0.19 -25.28
N ALA A 34 -15.81 0.06 -24.63
CA ALA A 34 -15.73 1.09 -23.61
C ALA A 34 -16.12 2.44 -24.24
N PRO A 35 -16.95 3.27 -23.57
CA PRO A 35 -17.35 4.55 -24.11
C PRO A 35 -16.13 5.46 -24.29
N GLU A 36 -16.14 6.30 -25.32
CA GLU A 36 -15.06 7.27 -25.60
C GLU A 36 -14.88 8.32 -24.48
N ARG A 37 -15.86 8.43 -23.57
CA ARG A 37 -15.84 9.33 -22.41
C ARG A 37 -16.45 8.63 -21.19
N PRO A 38 -15.98 8.93 -19.97
CA PRO A 38 -16.63 8.46 -18.75
C PRO A 38 -18.10 8.90 -18.70
N PRO A 39 -18.99 8.12 -18.06
CA PRO A 39 -20.37 8.55 -17.82
C PRO A 39 -20.40 9.90 -17.11
N ALA A 40 -21.23 10.82 -17.60
CA ALA A 40 -21.42 12.11 -16.96
C ALA A 40 -22.05 11.95 -15.56
N GLY A 41 -21.67 12.83 -14.63
CA GLY A 41 -22.38 13.00 -13.35
C GLY A 41 -21.72 12.39 -12.11
N TYR A 42 -20.55 11.77 -12.22
CA TYR A 42 -19.80 11.28 -11.06
C TYR A 42 -18.52 12.07 -10.82
N ASN A 43 -18.28 12.42 -9.56
CA ASN A 43 -16.95 12.77 -9.09
C ASN A 43 -16.27 11.50 -8.59
N ILE A 44 -14.97 11.39 -8.83
CA ILE A 44 -14.18 10.23 -8.41
C ILE A 44 -13.09 10.74 -7.47
N LEU A 45 -13.11 10.25 -6.23
CA LEU A 45 -12.06 10.49 -5.24
C LEU A 45 -11.36 9.18 -4.95
N PHE A 46 -10.06 9.13 -5.24
CA PHE A 46 -9.19 8.04 -4.82
C PHE A 46 -8.38 8.51 -3.62
N ILE A 47 -8.39 7.71 -2.56
CA ILE A 47 -7.50 7.88 -1.41
C ILE A 47 -6.58 6.66 -1.39
N LEU A 48 -5.29 6.93 -1.42
CA LEU A 48 -4.23 5.94 -1.53
C LEU A 48 -3.28 6.13 -0.36
N VAL A 49 -2.81 5.02 0.16
CA VAL A 49 -1.86 4.92 1.28
C VAL A 49 -0.80 3.93 0.85
N ASP A 50 0.47 4.22 1.12
CA ASP A 50 1.56 3.34 0.73
C ASP A 50 1.80 2.22 1.75
N GLN A 51 2.23 1.05 1.29
CA GLN A 51 2.64 -0.10 2.13
C GLN A 51 1.63 -0.55 3.22
N GLU A 52 0.35 -0.17 3.13
CA GLU A 52 -0.67 -0.63 4.07
C GLU A 52 -0.99 -2.12 3.85
N HIS A 53 -0.86 -2.90 4.91
CA HIS A 53 -1.20 -4.31 4.93
C HIS A 53 -2.72 -4.47 5.02
N TYR A 54 -3.23 -5.56 4.45
CA TYR A 54 -4.64 -5.90 4.62
C TYR A 54 -4.92 -6.43 6.03
N PHE A 55 -5.90 -5.86 6.72
CA PHE A 55 -6.37 -6.36 8.01
C PHE A 55 -7.81 -6.90 7.88
N GLU A 56 -8.01 -8.17 8.24
CA GLU A 56 -9.37 -8.73 8.37
C GLU A 56 -10.16 -7.97 9.45
N LYS A 57 -9.48 -7.73 10.59
CA LYS A 57 -9.92 -6.89 11.70
C LYS A 57 -8.78 -6.01 12.18
N TRP A 58 -9.06 -4.72 12.35
CA TRP A 58 -8.08 -3.76 12.87
C TRP A 58 -7.79 -4.02 14.36
N PRO A 59 -6.50 -4.10 14.76
CA PRO A 59 -6.12 -4.22 16.17
C PRO A 59 -6.12 -2.86 16.92
N PHE A 60 -6.43 -1.77 16.22
CA PHE A 60 -6.44 -0.39 16.70
C PHE A 60 -7.59 0.38 16.04
N PRO A 61 -8.05 1.52 16.59
CA PRO A 61 -9.16 2.26 16.03
C PRO A 61 -8.76 3.02 14.76
N VAL A 62 -9.51 2.78 13.68
CA VAL A 62 -9.46 3.49 12.39
C VAL A 62 -10.88 3.82 11.91
N PRO A 63 -11.58 4.74 12.60
CA PRO A 63 -12.99 5.03 12.32
C PRO A 63 -13.27 5.42 10.86
N ALA A 64 -12.36 6.12 10.17
CA ALA A 64 -12.59 6.52 8.78
C ALA A 64 -12.56 5.30 7.85
N ARG A 65 -11.55 4.42 7.98
CA ARG A 65 -11.50 3.14 7.25
C ARG A 65 -12.69 2.24 7.53
N GLU A 66 -13.11 2.12 8.79
CA GLU A 66 -14.28 1.30 9.16
C GLU A 66 -15.58 1.88 8.58
N TRP A 67 -15.72 3.21 8.58
CA TRP A 67 -16.86 3.87 7.95
C TRP A 67 -16.87 3.62 6.43
N LEU A 68 -15.72 3.74 5.76
CA LEU A 68 -15.60 3.45 4.32
C LEU A 68 -15.86 1.98 3.99
N LYS A 69 -15.40 1.04 4.84
CA LYS A 69 -15.68 -0.40 4.67
C LYS A 69 -17.17 -0.71 4.77
N ALA A 70 -17.89 -0.05 5.68
CA ALA A 70 -19.30 -0.27 5.91
C ALA A 70 -20.21 0.41 4.86
N ASN A 71 -19.78 1.53 4.27
CA ASN A 71 -20.63 2.40 3.44
C ASN A 71 -20.14 2.56 1.99
N GLY A 72 -18.90 2.21 1.69
CA GLY A 72 -18.27 2.35 0.37
C GLY A 72 -18.33 1.09 -0.49
N ILE A 73 -17.98 1.24 -1.77
CA ILE A 73 -17.83 0.13 -2.73
C ILE A 73 -16.37 0.14 -3.21
N TYR A 74 -15.63 -0.94 -2.98
CA TYR A 74 -14.20 -1.06 -3.28
C TYR A 74 -13.93 -1.98 -4.48
N GLN A 75 -13.12 -1.51 -5.45
CA GLN A 75 -12.53 -2.30 -6.55
C GLN A 75 -11.10 -1.78 -6.85
N GLY A 76 -10.06 -2.64 -6.83
CA GLY A 76 -8.61 -2.30 -7.03
C GLY A 76 -8.07 -2.64 -8.44
N LYS A 77 -6.80 -2.45 -8.88
CA LYS A 77 -5.46 -2.00 -8.37
C LYS A 77 -4.77 -1.23 -9.51
N TRP A 78 -3.90 -0.22 -9.26
CA TRP A 78 -3.06 0.36 -10.35
C TRP A 78 -1.76 1.06 -9.93
N HIS A 79 -0.80 1.16 -10.86
CA HIS A 79 0.48 1.90 -10.76
C HIS A 79 0.58 2.89 -11.94
N LEU A 80 0.98 4.15 -11.69
CA LEU A 80 0.76 5.25 -12.65
C LEU A 80 1.98 5.66 -13.52
N SER A 81 3.23 5.69 -13.04
CA SER A 81 4.39 6.00 -13.92
C SER A 81 5.76 5.74 -13.27
N TYR A 82 6.79 5.53 -14.11
CA TYR A 82 8.22 5.41 -13.73
C TYR A 82 8.98 6.75 -13.80
N ASN A 83 8.36 7.83 -14.28
CA ASN A 83 9.05 9.12 -14.55
C ASN A 83 9.01 10.12 -13.38
N LEU A 84 8.53 9.69 -12.23
CA LEU A 84 8.59 10.41 -10.97
C LEU A 84 9.78 9.83 -10.17
N ASP A 85 10.27 10.50 -9.12
CA ASP A 85 11.52 10.16 -8.38
C ASP A 85 12.85 10.56 -9.07
N LYS A 86 13.17 11.86 -9.10
CA LYS A 86 14.51 12.34 -9.57
C LYS A 86 15.20 13.37 -8.67
N ALA A 87 14.55 13.86 -7.62
CA ALA A 87 15.12 14.86 -6.71
C ALA A 87 15.38 14.25 -5.33
N LYS A 88 16.56 14.50 -4.77
CA LYS A 88 17.01 13.90 -3.50
C LYS A 88 16.62 14.71 -2.25
N HIS A 89 16.19 15.95 -2.42
CA HIS A 89 15.80 16.86 -1.34
C HIS A 89 14.52 17.64 -1.74
N ALA A 90 13.63 17.86 -0.78
CA ALA A 90 12.29 18.42 -1.01
C ALA A 90 12.29 19.88 -1.46
N ASP A 91 13.27 20.66 -1.00
CA ASP A 91 13.49 22.06 -1.38
C ASP A 91 14.15 22.23 -2.76
N GLU A 92 14.78 21.17 -3.27
CA GLU A 92 15.43 21.16 -4.59
C GLU A 92 14.55 20.55 -5.69
N ALA A 93 13.35 20.07 -5.35
CA ALA A 93 12.48 19.42 -6.30
C ALA A 93 12.01 20.38 -7.40
N PRO A 94 12.09 19.99 -8.69
CA PRO A 94 11.62 20.82 -9.80
C PRO A 94 10.09 20.75 -9.90
N MET A 95 9.40 21.33 -8.91
CA MET A 95 7.94 21.24 -8.73
C MET A 95 7.14 21.64 -9.97
N ALA A 96 7.64 22.61 -10.74
CA ALA A 96 7.02 23.03 -12.00
C ALA A 96 7.08 21.93 -13.08
N GLU A 97 8.17 21.16 -13.14
CA GLU A 97 8.33 20.07 -14.10
C GLU A 97 7.51 18.83 -13.70
N TYR A 98 7.43 18.52 -12.40
CA TYR A 98 6.56 17.46 -11.89
C TYR A 98 5.08 17.78 -12.13
N ARG A 99 4.67 19.04 -11.89
CA ARG A 99 3.34 19.51 -12.26
C ARG A 99 3.07 19.32 -13.75
N LYS A 100 4.00 19.72 -14.63
CA LYS A 100 3.85 19.55 -16.09
C LYS A 100 3.72 18.09 -16.52
N THR A 101 4.47 17.19 -15.90
CA THR A 101 4.37 15.73 -16.13
C THR A 101 2.99 15.21 -15.70
N MET A 102 2.52 15.60 -14.53
CA MET A 102 1.22 15.18 -14.01
C MET A 102 0.03 15.82 -14.75
N GLU A 103 0.15 17.08 -15.19
CA GLU A 103 -0.76 17.74 -16.11
C GLU A 103 -0.96 16.93 -17.40
N SER A 104 0.12 16.33 -17.93
CA SER A 104 0.04 15.50 -19.15
C SER A 104 -0.81 14.22 -18.97
N TYR A 105 -0.95 13.74 -17.72
CA TYR A 105 -1.83 12.63 -17.35
C TYR A 105 -3.21 13.08 -16.87
N GLY A 106 -3.53 14.37 -16.94
CA GLY A 106 -4.84 14.90 -16.54
C GLY A 106 -4.94 15.34 -15.08
N PHE A 107 -3.81 15.47 -14.36
CA PHE A 107 -3.76 15.92 -12.97
C PHE A 107 -3.32 17.38 -12.87
N GLN A 108 -4.14 18.30 -13.39
CA GLN A 108 -3.74 19.70 -13.51
C GLN A 108 -3.63 20.45 -12.17
N ASP A 109 -4.10 19.84 -11.06
CA ASP A 109 -4.03 20.42 -9.72
C ASP A 109 -2.94 19.77 -8.84
N PHE A 110 -2.07 18.94 -9.41
CA PHE A 110 -0.98 18.31 -8.66
C PHE A 110 0.02 19.37 -8.15
N PHE A 111 0.33 19.29 -6.85
CA PHE A 111 1.19 20.27 -6.17
C PHE A 111 2.66 19.83 -6.03
N GLY A 112 3.00 18.59 -6.40
CA GLY A 112 4.40 18.13 -6.50
C GLY A 112 4.91 17.29 -5.32
N PHE A 113 4.27 17.33 -4.15
CA PHE A 113 4.86 16.79 -2.91
C PHE A 113 4.80 15.28 -2.73
N GLY A 114 3.79 14.60 -3.29
CA GLY A 114 3.47 13.21 -2.91
C GLY A 114 4.52 12.14 -3.23
N ASP A 115 5.53 12.45 -4.07
CA ASP A 115 6.59 11.52 -4.49
C ASP A 115 8.00 11.91 -3.98
N ILE A 116 8.13 13.05 -3.29
CA ILE A 116 9.44 13.57 -2.83
C ILE A 116 9.73 13.13 -1.37
N THR A 117 8.88 12.27 -0.85
CA THR A 117 8.75 11.94 0.57
C THR A 117 9.00 10.46 0.85
N ASP A 118 9.52 9.71 -0.13
CA ASP A 118 10.03 8.33 0.01
C ASP A 118 11.40 8.35 0.75
N THR A 119 11.40 8.95 1.95
CA THR A 119 12.55 9.01 2.84
C THR A 119 12.06 8.96 4.29
N THR A 120 13.00 8.89 5.23
CA THR A 120 12.71 8.86 6.66
C THR A 120 11.84 10.04 7.10
N LEU A 121 10.69 9.75 7.74
CA LEU A 121 9.69 10.73 8.24
C LEU A 121 8.90 11.50 7.18
N GLY A 122 8.89 11.05 5.92
CA GLY A 122 8.16 11.74 4.86
C GLY A 122 6.64 11.76 5.05
N GLY A 123 6.05 10.72 5.63
CA GLY A 123 4.63 10.75 5.99
C GLY A 123 4.36 11.73 7.12
N TYR A 124 5.14 11.65 8.19
CA TYR A 124 5.03 12.56 9.33
C TYR A 124 5.12 14.04 8.93
N ASP A 125 6.11 14.40 8.11
CA ASP A 125 6.36 15.81 7.78
C ASP A 125 5.35 16.39 6.76
N TYR A 126 4.79 15.55 5.87
CA TYR A 126 4.07 16.05 4.68
C TYR A 126 2.61 15.61 4.53
N ASP A 127 2.16 14.51 5.16
CA ASP A 127 0.80 14.00 4.96
C ASP A 127 -0.27 15.00 5.43
N ALA A 128 -0.03 15.70 6.54
CA ALA A 128 -0.93 16.75 7.03
C ALA A 128 -1.08 17.90 6.01
N THR A 129 0.00 18.23 5.29
CA THR A 129 -0.01 19.24 4.24
C THR A 129 -0.85 18.78 3.05
N THR A 130 -0.73 17.51 2.63
CA THR A 130 -1.57 16.90 1.59
C THR A 130 -3.06 17.03 1.95
N SER A 131 -3.46 16.65 3.16
CA SER A 131 -4.84 16.81 3.64
C SER A 131 -5.32 18.27 3.60
N ALA A 132 -4.51 19.22 4.07
CA ALA A 132 -4.87 20.64 4.07
C ALA A 132 -5.08 21.20 2.65
N PHE A 133 -4.26 20.78 1.68
CA PHE A 133 -4.44 21.18 0.27
C PHE A 133 -5.71 20.59 -0.34
N VAL A 134 -6.03 19.34 -0.05
CA VAL A 134 -7.28 18.69 -0.48
C VAL A 134 -8.48 19.43 0.11
N GLU A 135 -8.46 19.75 1.40
CA GLU A 135 -9.53 20.50 2.05
C GLU A 135 -9.74 21.86 1.37
N ARG A 136 -8.65 22.61 1.15
CA ARG A 136 -8.71 23.89 0.44
C ARG A 136 -9.25 23.73 -0.98
N TRP A 137 -8.82 22.70 -1.71
CA TRP A 137 -9.28 22.43 -3.07
C TRP A 137 -10.78 22.14 -3.09
N MET A 138 -11.27 21.30 -2.17
CA MET A 138 -12.69 20.98 -2.02
C MET A 138 -13.54 22.22 -1.73
N ARG A 139 -13.08 23.08 -0.79
CA ARG A 139 -13.75 24.33 -0.41
C ARG A 139 -13.69 25.43 -1.50
N THR A 140 -12.87 25.26 -2.54
CA THR A 140 -12.68 26.30 -3.58
C THR A 140 -13.04 25.78 -4.97
N LYS A 141 -12.12 25.08 -5.64
CA LYS A 141 -12.32 24.57 -7.01
C LYS A 141 -13.41 23.50 -7.05
N GLY A 142 -13.46 22.62 -6.04
CA GLY A 142 -14.51 21.59 -5.92
C GLY A 142 -15.92 22.18 -5.88
N LEU A 143 -16.14 23.26 -5.12
CA LEU A 143 -17.43 23.96 -5.08
C LEU A 143 -17.80 24.59 -6.43
N LYS A 144 -16.85 25.26 -7.11
CA LYS A 144 -17.09 25.85 -8.44
C LYS A 144 -17.45 24.79 -9.48
N LEU A 145 -16.76 23.65 -9.48
CA LEU A 145 -17.04 22.54 -10.38
C LEU A 145 -18.41 21.91 -10.10
N LYS A 146 -18.81 21.84 -8.82
CA LYS A 146 -20.16 21.43 -8.42
C LYS A 146 -21.22 22.39 -8.96
N GLU A 147 -21.01 23.71 -8.82
CA GLU A 147 -21.94 24.73 -9.33
C GLU A 147 -22.09 24.67 -10.86
N SER A 148 -21.02 24.38 -11.59
CA SER A 148 -21.02 24.25 -13.05
C SER A 148 -21.43 22.86 -13.56
N GLY A 149 -21.81 21.93 -12.67
CA GLY A 149 -22.15 20.55 -13.03
C GLY A 149 -21.00 19.78 -13.69
N THR A 150 -19.75 20.21 -13.46
CA THR A 150 -18.56 19.63 -14.09
C THR A 150 -17.99 18.52 -13.19
N PRO A 151 -17.93 17.27 -13.66
CA PRO A 151 -17.35 16.18 -12.89
C PRO A 151 -15.83 16.36 -12.73
N TRP A 152 -15.27 15.79 -11.67
CA TRP A 152 -13.83 15.78 -11.43
C TRP A 152 -13.31 14.42 -10.96
N TYR A 153 -12.01 14.22 -11.17
CA TYR A 153 -11.23 13.13 -10.61
C TYR A 153 -10.15 13.72 -9.71
N LEU A 154 -10.03 13.24 -8.47
CA LEU A 154 -9.00 13.63 -7.52
C LEU A 154 -8.36 12.39 -6.91
N ALA A 155 -7.04 12.29 -6.97
CA ALA A 155 -6.27 11.29 -6.24
C ALA A 155 -5.55 11.97 -5.08
N VAL A 156 -5.71 11.41 -3.88
CA VAL A 156 -5.09 11.85 -2.63
C VAL A 156 -4.19 10.71 -2.17
N ASN A 157 -2.89 10.95 -2.17
CA ASN A 157 -1.89 9.92 -1.88
C ASN A 157 -1.16 10.31 -0.61
N PHE A 158 -1.31 9.49 0.43
CA PHE A 158 -0.55 9.60 1.66
C PHE A 158 0.67 8.69 1.60
N VAL A 159 1.74 9.16 2.23
CA VAL A 159 3.01 8.45 2.33
C VAL A 159 2.93 7.44 3.46
N ASN A 160 2.43 7.83 4.63
CA ASN A 160 2.25 6.87 5.71
C ASN A 160 1.28 5.73 5.29
N PRO A 161 1.55 4.48 5.74
CA PRO A 161 2.56 4.07 6.73
C PRO A 161 4.00 3.79 6.26
N HIS A 162 4.42 4.27 5.10
CA HIS A 162 5.78 4.08 4.56
C HIS A 162 6.92 4.36 5.55
N ASP A 163 6.79 5.35 6.43
CA ASP A 163 7.84 5.76 7.38
C ASP A 163 8.32 4.62 8.28
N VAL A 164 7.49 3.59 8.49
CA VAL A 164 7.85 2.40 9.28
C VAL A 164 9.13 1.72 8.75
N MET A 165 9.38 1.78 7.44
CA MET A 165 10.57 1.16 6.82
C MET A 165 11.87 1.71 7.42
N TYR A 166 11.87 2.97 7.84
CA TYR A 166 13.04 3.68 8.36
C TYR A 166 13.06 3.78 9.89
N VAL A 167 12.21 3.01 10.59
CA VAL A 167 12.10 3.11 12.04
C VAL A 167 13.41 2.67 12.72
N ASN A 168 13.94 3.54 13.57
CA ASN A 168 15.03 3.23 14.47
C ASN A 168 14.47 2.63 15.77
N SER A 169 14.77 1.36 16.00
CA SER A 169 14.30 0.59 17.15
C SER A 169 15.25 0.59 18.36
N ASP A 170 16.37 1.32 18.30
CA ASP A 170 17.34 1.42 19.38
C ASP A 170 16.78 2.17 20.60
N MET A 171 17.11 1.70 21.83
CA MET A 171 16.76 2.44 23.05
C MET A 171 17.48 3.79 23.10
N PRO A 172 17.00 4.78 23.87
CA PRO A 172 17.74 6.03 24.09
C PRO A 172 19.18 5.75 24.53
N GLY A 173 20.16 6.26 23.78
CA GLY A 173 21.58 6.03 24.02
C GLY A 173 22.18 4.75 23.39
N GLU A 174 21.36 3.88 22.78
CA GLU A 174 21.86 2.75 21.97
C GLU A 174 22.11 3.16 20.51
N THR A 175 23.02 2.43 19.86
CA THR A 175 23.33 2.56 18.43
C THR A 175 23.69 1.17 17.89
N VAL A 176 22.71 0.26 17.92
CA VAL A 176 22.86 -1.12 17.46
C VAL A 176 22.39 -1.22 16.01
N GLN A 177 21.12 -0.89 15.74
CA GLN A 177 20.59 -0.79 14.37
C GLN A 177 21.30 0.34 13.62
N GLY A 178 21.42 1.52 14.25
CA GLY A 178 22.03 2.70 13.64
C GLY A 178 23.56 2.64 13.48
N ARG A 179 24.20 1.53 13.87
CA ARG A 179 25.67 1.39 13.76
C ARG A 179 26.14 1.44 12.30
N LYS A 180 25.34 0.88 11.40
CA LYS A 180 25.64 0.81 9.96
C LYS A 180 24.31 0.79 9.19
N SER A 181 23.91 1.94 8.66
CA SER A 181 22.79 2.05 7.72
C SER A 181 23.24 2.91 6.53
N ALA A 182 22.84 2.53 5.32
CA ALA A 182 23.10 3.32 4.11
C ALA A 182 22.08 4.46 3.94
N MET A 183 20.89 4.31 4.52
CA MET A 183 19.82 5.29 4.56
C MET A 183 19.70 5.89 5.98
N ALA A 184 19.08 7.06 6.05
CA ALA A 184 18.71 7.64 7.34
C ALA A 184 17.66 6.74 8.02
N ILE A 185 17.68 6.72 9.35
CA ILE A 185 16.67 6.07 10.18
C ILE A 185 16.28 7.02 11.30
N ALA A 186 15.02 7.00 11.71
CA ALA A 186 14.50 7.88 12.75
C ALA A 186 13.67 7.11 13.76
N ARG A 187 13.72 7.57 15.01
CA ARG A 187 12.79 7.09 16.03
C ARG A 187 11.38 7.57 15.67
N PRO A 188 10.32 6.88 16.15
CA PRO A 188 8.97 7.44 16.12
C PRO A 188 8.97 8.89 16.64
N PRO A 189 8.26 9.83 15.99
CA PRO A 189 8.16 11.21 16.45
C PRO A 189 7.61 11.28 17.88
N ASP A 190 8.05 12.30 18.63
CA ASP A 190 7.61 12.55 20.01
C ASP A 190 6.29 13.33 20.05
N ASP A 191 5.30 12.80 19.33
CA ASP A 191 3.96 13.36 19.17
C ASP A 191 2.92 12.39 19.73
N ASP A 192 1.84 12.93 20.31
CA ASP A 192 0.82 12.16 21.05
C ASP A 192 0.24 10.98 20.24
N ILE A 193 0.12 11.11 18.92
CA ILE A 193 -0.42 10.03 18.08
C ILE A 193 0.51 8.82 18.01
N TYR A 194 1.82 9.05 17.98
CA TYR A 194 2.85 8.01 17.86
C TYR A 194 3.26 7.40 19.20
N ALA A 195 2.85 8.01 20.32
CA ALA A 195 3.06 7.47 21.67
C ALA A 195 2.17 6.26 22.01
N ALA A 196 1.11 6.02 21.24
CA ALA A 196 0.17 4.93 21.50
C ALA A 196 0.83 3.55 21.29
N LYS A 197 0.49 2.60 22.17
CA LYS A 197 0.99 1.22 22.12
C LYS A 197 -0.17 0.25 22.00
N TRP A 198 0.06 -0.85 21.30
CA TRP A 198 -0.98 -1.81 20.96
C TRP A 198 -0.61 -3.21 21.42
N ASP A 199 -1.52 -3.87 22.13
CA ASP A 199 -1.36 -5.26 22.56
C ASP A 199 -1.74 -6.24 21.45
N ALA A 200 -1.15 -6.04 20.27
CA ALA A 200 -1.34 -6.94 19.15
C ALA A 200 -0.30 -8.09 19.23
N PRO A 201 -0.66 -9.33 18.86
CA PRO A 201 0.25 -10.47 18.95
C PRO A 201 1.40 -10.33 17.94
N LEU A 202 2.64 -10.56 18.37
CA LEU A 202 3.79 -10.56 17.47
C LEU A 202 3.73 -11.76 16.51
N PRO A 203 4.28 -11.66 15.29
CA PRO A 203 4.34 -12.79 14.36
C PRO A 203 5.02 -14.00 15.02
N SER A 204 4.40 -15.16 14.94
CA SER A 204 4.94 -16.41 15.53
C SER A 204 6.22 -16.89 14.83
N THR A 205 6.46 -16.42 13.61
CA THR A 205 7.61 -16.79 12.78
C THR A 205 8.80 -15.82 12.91
N ARG A 206 8.69 -14.75 13.72
CA ARG A 206 9.66 -13.65 13.75
C ARG A 206 11.10 -14.06 14.11
N SER A 207 11.24 -15.09 14.94
CA SER A 207 12.54 -15.62 15.40
C SER A 207 13.00 -16.84 14.57
N GLN A 208 12.33 -17.16 13.46
CA GLN A 208 12.76 -18.25 12.60
C GLN A 208 14.00 -17.84 11.80
N PRO A 209 15.05 -18.68 11.75
CA PRO A 209 16.25 -18.39 10.96
C PRO A 209 15.95 -18.22 9.47
N PHE A 210 16.63 -17.27 8.82
CA PHE A 210 16.46 -17.01 7.39
C PHE A 210 17.02 -18.12 6.49
N ASP A 211 17.94 -18.93 7.02
CA ASP A 211 18.59 -20.07 6.37
C ASP A 211 18.02 -21.44 6.80
N ALA A 212 16.90 -21.45 7.54
CA ALA A 212 16.25 -22.68 7.97
C ALA A 212 15.85 -23.57 6.77
N PRO A 213 15.95 -24.92 6.89
CA PRO A 213 15.56 -25.84 5.83
C PRO A 213 14.14 -25.58 5.31
N GLY A 214 13.99 -25.46 3.98
CA GLY A 214 12.71 -25.19 3.32
C GLY A 214 12.38 -23.71 3.14
N ARG A 215 13.17 -22.78 3.69
CA ARG A 215 12.99 -21.34 3.45
C ARG A 215 13.66 -20.91 2.12
N PRO A 216 12.99 -20.12 1.27
CA PRO A 216 13.60 -19.59 0.06
C PRO A 216 14.84 -18.71 0.37
N PRO A 217 15.99 -18.92 -0.31
CA PRO A 217 17.19 -18.09 -0.11
C PRO A 217 16.96 -16.58 -0.32
N ALA A 218 15.96 -16.22 -1.13
CA ALA A 218 15.55 -14.83 -1.36
C ALA A 218 15.16 -14.10 -0.06
N HIS A 219 14.67 -14.79 0.97
CA HIS A 219 14.34 -14.17 2.25
C HIS A 219 15.59 -13.70 3.00
N LEU A 220 16.66 -14.51 3.00
CA LEU A 220 17.93 -14.11 3.59
C LEU A 220 18.53 -12.93 2.84
N ILE A 221 18.56 -13.01 1.50
CA ILE A 221 19.04 -11.92 0.65
C ILE A 221 18.27 -10.62 0.91
N TYR A 222 16.94 -10.71 1.05
CA TYR A 222 16.12 -9.55 1.39
C TYR A 222 16.50 -8.97 2.75
N GLN A 223 16.67 -9.80 3.78
CA GLN A 223 17.11 -9.34 5.11
C GLN A 223 18.51 -8.70 5.06
N ASP A 224 19.46 -9.30 4.36
CA ASP A 224 20.83 -8.75 4.21
C ASP A 224 20.82 -7.37 3.53
N VAL A 225 19.94 -7.19 2.55
CA VAL A 225 19.71 -5.89 1.90
C VAL A 225 19.09 -4.91 2.89
N GLN A 226 18.07 -5.30 3.64
CA GLN A 226 17.46 -4.44 4.67
C GLN A 226 18.48 -4.02 5.74
N ASP A 227 19.27 -4.97 6.25
CA ASP A 227 20.34 -4.71 7.22
C ASP A 227 21.39 -3.72 6.67
N THR A 228 21.64 -3.76 5.36
CA THR A 228 22.54 -2.81 4.69
C THR A 228 21.91 -1.42 4.54
N LEU A 229 20.63 -1.37 4.17
CA LEU A 229 19.91 -0.13 3.90
C LEU A 229 19.54 0.61 5.18
N VAL A 230 18.81 -0.05 6.09
CA VAL A 230 18.19 0.56 7.29
C VAL A 230 18.77 0.05 8.61
N GLY A 231 19.87 -0.70 8.52
CA GLY A 231 20.61 -1.18 9.68
C GLY A 231 20.13 -2.53 10.19
N ALA A 232 21.00 -3.22 10.93
CA ALA A 232 20.76 -4.57 11.42
C ALA A 232 19.52 -4.63 12.32
N TRP A 233 18.74 -5.70 12.19
CA TRP A 233 17.57 -5.97 13.03
C TRP A 233 17.79 -7.16 13.98
N PRO A 234 18.27 -6.95 15.22
CA PRO A 234 18.38 -8.01 16.20
C PRO A 234 17.04 -8.67 16.52
N ASP A 235 17.06 -9.99 16.73
CA ASP A 235 15.88 -10.78 17.13
C ASP A 235 15.50 -10.49 18.59
N GLU A 236 14.84 -9.34 18.80
CA GLU A 236 14.37 -8.86 20.09
C GLU A 236 12.89 -8.45 19.99
N ASP A 237 12.03 -9.07 20.81
CA ASP A 237 10.59 -8.79 20.83
C ASP A 237 10.26 -7.30 21.01
N ARG A 238 11.08 -6.55 21.75
CA ARG A 238 10.87 -5.11 21.96
C ARG A 238 10.96 -4.32 20.66
N ARG A 239 11.85 -4.70 19.74
CA ARG A 239 12.07 -3.98 18.46
C ARG A 239 10.88 -4.23 17.55
N TRP A 240 10.38 -5.46 17.53
CA TRP A 240 9.12 -5.82 16.87
C TRP A 240 7.92 -5.05 17.42
N ARG A 241 7.85 -4.80 18.74
CA ARG A 241 6.80 -3.97 19.32
C ARG A 241 6.90 -2.52 18.86
N VAL A 242 8.10 -1.92 18.88
CA VAL A 242 8.32 -0.56 18.36
C VAL A 242 7.88 -0.45 16.90
N LEU A 243 8.30 -1.39 16.05
CA LEU A 243 7.92 -1.42 14.63
C LEU A 243 6.39 -1.45 14.46
N ARG A 244 5.72 -2.34 15.18
CA ARG A 244 4.26 -2.50 15.05
C ARG A 244 3.49 -1.33 15.62
N ASP A 245 3.90 -0.82 16.77
CA ASP A 245 3.27 0.32 17.39
C ASP A 245 3.37 1.54 16.47
N TYR A 246 4.56 1.80 15.93
CA TYR A 246 4.78 2.89 15.00
C TYR A 246 4.00 2.71 13.69
N TYR A 247 4.03 1.51 13.09
CA TYR A 247 3.27 1.18 11.89
C TYR A 247 1.77 1.50 12.04
N PHE A 248 1.18 1.05 13.15
CA PHE A 248 -0.23 1.27 13.44
C PHE A 248 -0.54 2.74 13.67
N ASN A 249 0.37 3.46 14.32
CA ASN A 249 0.20 4.89 14.54
C ASN A 249 0.31 5.70 13.24
N CYS A 250 1.18 5.31 12.30
CA CYS A 250 1.21 5.89 10.96
C CYS A 250 -0.12 5.68 10.20
N ILE A 251 -0.70 4.47 10.26
CA ILE A 251 -2.01 4.19 9.64
C ILE A 251 -3.10 5.06 10.29
N ARG A 252 -3.07 5.21 11.62
CA ARG A 252 -4.00 6.07 12.36
C ARG A 252 -3.83 7.54 12.02
N ASP A 253 -2.63 8.00 11.71
CA ASP A 253 -2.41 9.37 11.29
C ASP A 253 -3.06 9.63 9.93
N CYS A 254 -2.91 8.71 8.98
CA CYS A 254 -3.65 8.73 7.71
C CYS A 254 -5.16 8.58 7.87
N ASP A 255 -5.66 8.11 9.01
CA ASP A 255 -7.10 7.94 9.25
C ASP A 255 -7.80 9.22 9.74
N ARG A 256 -7.04 10.26 10.11
CA ARG A 256 -7.57 11.54 10.60
C ARG A 256 -8.19 12.38 9.49
#